data_AF-A0A1F8Y0J4-F1
#
_entry.id   AF-A0A1F8Y0J4-F1
#
_cell.length_a   1.000
_cell.length_b   1.000
_cell.length_c   1.000
_cell.angle_alpha   90.00
_cell.angle_beta   90.00
_cell.angle_gamma   90.00
#
_symmetry.space_group_name_H-M   'P 1'
#
loop_
_entity.id
_entity.type
_entity.pdbx_description
1 polymer ?
#
loop_
_entity_poly.entity_id
_entity_poly.type
_entity_poly.pdbx_seq_one_letter_code
_entity_poly.pdbx_strand_id
1 'polypeptide(L)'
;MRLHVAKRFEKRGIHANAQMGTKDIKRFCVVKEGGEKLLEVAINKLGLSARAYSRILKVSRTIADLEGSEEIQPAHVSEAIQYRSLDRRL
;
A
#
# COMPACT_ATOMS: atom_id res chain seq x y z
N MET A 1 13.63 -1.58 -11.61
CA MET A 1 12.87 -1.50 -10.34
C MET A 1 12.41 -0.09 -9.91
N ARG A 2 13.03 1.04 -10.32
CA ARG A 2 12.51 2.41 -10.02
C ARG A 2 11.52 3.01 -11.04
N LEU A 3 11.28 2.32 -12.14
CA LEU A 3 10.63 2.89 -13.32
C LEU A 3 9.16 3.30 -13.07
N HIS A 4 8.42 2.51 -12.27
CA HIS A 4 6.97 2.76 -12.08
C HIS A 4 6.70 3.91 -11.11
N VAL A 5 7.51 4.03 -10.05
CA VAL A 5 7.42 5.12 -9.07
C VAL A 5 7.83 6.46 -9.70
N ALA A 6 8.95 6.48 -10.44
CA ALA A 6 9.45 7.69 -11.09
C ALA A 6 8.45 8.25 -12.11
N LYS A 7 7.84 7.39 -12.94
CA LYS A 7 6.83 7.80 -13.92
C LYS A 7 5.55 8.33 -13.26
N ARG A 8 5.13 7.76 -12.13
CA ARG A 8 3.93 8.20 -11.40
C ARG A 8 4.09 9.59 -10.76
N PHE A 9 5.29 9.94 -10.33
CA PHE A 9 5.56 11.13 -9.52
C PHE A 9 6.44 12.19 -10.19
N GLU A 10 6.72 12.04 -11.48
CA GLU A 10 7.66 12.85 -12.27
C GLU A 10 7.51 14.38 -12.09
N LYS A 11 6.31 14.87 -11.76
CA LYS A 11 6.01 16.31 -11.56
C LYS A 11 5.61 16.69 -10.12
N ARG A 12 5.85 15.82 -9.13
CA ARG A 12 5.34 15.99 -7.75
C ARG A 12 6.44 16.08 -6.68
N GLY A 13 7.72 15.98 -7.06
CA GLY A 13 8.84 15.99 -6.09
C GLY A 13 8.81 14.79 -5.12
N ILE A 14 8.08 13.73 -5.47
CA ILE A 14 7.97 12.49 -4.69
C ILE A 14 8.90 11.46 -5.33
N HIS A 15 9.74 10.84 -4.51
CA HIS A 15 10.75 9.87 -4.98
C HIS A 15 10.46 8.45 -4.50
N ALA A 16 9.54 8.29 -3.54
CA ALA A 16 9.15 6.99 -3.00
C ALA A 16 7.67 6.95 -2.61
N ASN A 17 7.06 5.77 -2.73
CA ASN A 17 5.68 5.51 -2.31
C ASN A 17 5.43 5.86 -0.83
N ALA A 18 6.45 5.73 0.03
CA ALA A 18 6.38 6.09 1.44
C ALA A 18 6.01 7.57 1.68
N GLN A 19 6.41 8.46 0.75
CA GLN A 19 6.20 9.90 0.86
C GLN A 19 4.79 10.36 0.43
N MET A 20 3.95 9.46 -0.10
CA MET A 20 2.59 9.81 -0.54
C MET A 20 1.77 10.48 0.57
N GLY A 21 1.11 11.60 0.26
CA GLY A 21 0.09 12.19 1.13
C GLY A 21 -1.27 11.51 0.97
N THR A 22 -2.26 11.90 1.78
CA THR A 22 -3.62 11.31 1.73
C THR A 22 -4.25 11.38 0.34
N LYS A 23 -4.04 12.50 -0.38
CA LYS A 23 -4.53 12.69 -1.75
C LYS A 23 -3.84 11.74 -2.74
N ASP A 24 -2.55 11.51 -2.59
CA ASP A 24 -1.79 10.59 -3.45
C ASP A 24 -2.18 9.14 -3.18
N ILE A 25 -2.40 8.76 -1.92
CA ILE A 25 -2.88 7.42 -1.55
C ILE A 25 -4.22 7.14 -2.22
N LYS A 26 -5.20 8.04 -2.11
CA LYS A 26 -6.50 7.88 -2.75
C LYS A 26 -6.40 7.72 -4.27
N ARG A 27 -5.44 8.40 -4.90
CA ARG A 27 -5.27 8.40 -6.35
C ARG A 27 -4.50 7.17 -6.86
N PHE A 28 -3.48 6.73 -6.13
CA PHE A 28 -2.51 5.77 -6.62
C PHE A 28 -2.55 4.42 -5.90
N CYS A 29 -3.27 4.30 -4.78
CA CYS A 29 -3.44 3.05 -4.06
C CYS A 29 -4.85 2.48 -4.29
N VAL A 30 -5.27 2.41 -5.56
CA VAL A 30 -6.50 1.71 -5.93
C VAL A 30 -6.29 0.22 -5.74
N VAL A 31 -7.15 -0.40 -4.94
CA VAL A 31 -7.12 -1.80 -4.57
C VAL A 31 -8.20 -2.54 -5.35
N LYS A 32 -7.84 -3.67 -5.98
CA LYS A 32 -8.80 -4.50 -6.70
C LYS A 32 -9.79 -5.14 -5.73
N GLU A 33 -10.95 -5.49 -6.25
CA GLU A 33 -11.99 -6.21 -5.53
C GLU A 33 -11.41 -7.42 -4.77
N GLY A 34 -11.79 -7.55 -3.49
CA GLY A 34 -11.25 -8.55 -2.56
C GLY A 34 -10.12 -8.02 -1.67
N GLY A 35 -9.28 -7.10 -2.14
CA GLY A 35 -8.23 -6.50 -1.32
C GLY A 35 -8.78 -5.52 -0.27
N GLU A 36 -9.85 -4.81 -0.60
CA GLU A 36 -10.54 -3.91 0.36
C GLU A 36 -11.14 -4.69 1.54
N LYS A 37 -11.74 -5.86 1.29
CA LYS A 37 -12.26 -6.75 2.34
C LYS A 37 -11.15 -7.22 3.28
N LEU A 38 -9.96 -7.54 2.74
CA LEU A 38 -8.81 -7.91 3.56
C LEU A 38 -8.37 -6.76 4.48
N LEU A 39 -8.36 -5.53 3.96
CA LEU A 39 -8.04 -4.34 4.77
C LEU A 39 -9.06 -4.13 5.88
N GLU A 40 -10.36 -4.22 5.57
CA GLU A 40 -11.43 -4.08 6.56
C GLU A 40 -11.30 -5.12 7.68
N VAL A 41 -11.14 -6.39 7.32
CA VAL A 41 -10.93 -7.48 8.29
C VAL A 41 -9.68 -7.23 9.13
N ALA A 42 -8.57 -6.79 8.52
CA ALA A 42 -7.34 -6.50 9.24
C ALA A 42 -7.48 -5.31 10.19
N ILE A 43 -8.20 -4.25 9.79
CA ILE A 43 -8.47 -3.09 10.66
C ILE A 43 -9.26 -3.53 11.89
N ASN A 44 -10.34 -4.28 11.67
CA ASN A 44 -11.24 -4.72 12.74
C ASN A 44 -10.56 -5.73 13.68
N LYS A 45 -9.81 -6.70 13.13
CA LYS A 45 -9.15 -7.75 13.93
C LYS A 45 -7.89 -7.28 14.65
N LEU A 46 -7.10 -6.39 14.04
CA LEU A 46 -5.79 -5.97 14.57
C LEU A 46 -5.84 -4.61 15.27
N GLY A 47 -7.00 -3.95 15.31
CA GLY A 47 -7.19 -2.63 15.92
C GLY A 47 -6.34 -1.56 15.25
N LEU A 48 -6.33 -1.52 13.92
CA LEU A 48 -5.42 -0.66 13.17
C LEU A 48 -5.93 0.78 13.11
N SER A 49 -5.06 1.74 13.43
CA SER A 49 -5.36 3.16 13.24
C SER A 49 -5.40 3.56 11.75
N ALA A 50 -5.98 4.72 11.44
CA ALA A 50 -5.99 5.26 10.08
C ALA A 50 -4.58 5.46 9.48
N ARG A 51 -3.58 5.78 10.33
CA ARG A 51 -2.18 5.89 9.93
C ARG A 51 -1.61 4.54 9.52
N ALA A 52 -1.98 3.51 10.26
CA ALA A 52 -1.61 2.14 10.03
C ALA A 52 -2.22 1.58 8.73
N TYR A 53 -3.50 1.85 8.49
CA TYR A 53 -4.16 1.59 7.21
C TYR A 53 -3.44 2.26 6.03
N SER A 54 -3.15 3.56 6.16
CA SER A 54 -2.40 4.31 5.14
C SER A 54 -1.03 3.72 4.85
N ARG A 55 -0.33 3.19 5.88
CA ARG A 55 0.96 2.52 5.70
C ARG A 55 0.80 1.22 4.92
N ILE A 56 -0.21 0.40 5.23
CA ILE A 56 -0.46 -0.85 4.49
C ILE A 56 -0.67 -0.54 3.00
N LEU A 57 -1.51 0.44 2.66
CA LEU A 57 -1.73 0.83 1.26
C LEU A 57 -0.43 1.22 0.52
N LYS A 58 0.44 2.01 1.17
CA LYS A 58 1.74 2.41 0.58
C LYS A 58 2.69 1.24 0.37
N VAL A 59 2.69 0.29 1.31
CA VAL A 59 3.51 -0.94 1.20
C VAL A 59 2.94 -1.84 0.12
N SER A 60 1.63 -2.08 0.08
CA SER A 60 0.98 -2.84 -0.99
C SER A 60 1.23 -2.24 -2.36
N ARG A 61 1.23 -0.91 -2.49
CA ARG A 61 1.61 -0.23 -3.74
C ARG A 61 3.07 -0.48 -4.10
N THR A 62 3.95 -0.51 -3.12
CA THR A 62 5.37 -0.80 -3.34
C THR A 62 5.56 -2.23 -3.84
N ILE A 63 4.89 -3.20 -3.24
CA ILE A 63 4.92 -4.61 -3.70
C ILE A 63 4.38 -4.70 -5.13
N ALA A 64 3.23 -4.09 -5.42
CA ALA A 64 2.66 -4.05 -6.77
C ALA A 64 3.64 -3.45 -7.80
N ASP A 65 4.33 -2.36 -7.44
CA ASP A 65 5.32 -1.73 -8.32
C ASP A 65 6.55 -2.63 -8.56
N LEU A 66 6.95 -3.42 -7.57
CA LEU A 66 8.05 -4.39 -7.69
C LEU A 66 7.68 -5.55 -8.61
N GLU A 67 6.42 -5.99 -8.58
CA GLU A 67 5.87 -7.02 -9.47
C GLU A 67 5.46 -6.49 -10.86
N GLY A 68 5.53 -5.17 -11.06
CA GLY A 68 5.10 -4.54 -12.31
C GLY A 68 3.58 -4.46 -12.49
N SER A 69 2.80 -4.69 -11.44
CA SER A 69 1.33 -4.64 -11.47
C SER A 69 0.82 -3.20 -11.37
N GLU A 70 -0.06 -2.80 -12.30
CA GLU A 70 -0.69 -1.48 -12.29
C GLU A 70 -1.71 -1.33 -11.15
N GLU A 71 -2.39 -2.42 -10.78
CA GLU A 71 -3.37 -2.45 -9.70
C GLU A 71 -2.77 -3.08 -8.43
N ILE A 72 -3.27 -2.69 -7.24
CA ILE A 72 -2.99 -3.47 -6.03
C ILE A 72 -3.92 -4.67 -6.02
N GLN A 73 -3.35 -5.86 -6.20
CA GLN A 73 -4.05 -7.12 -6.06
C GLN A 73 -4.22 -7.50 -4.58
N PRO A 74 -5.20 -8.36 -4.23
CA PRO A 74 -5.39 -8.86 -2.87
C PRO A 74 -4.12 -9.50 -2.26
N ALA A 75 -3.29 -10.13 -3.10
CA ALA A 75 -2.01 -10.72 -2.68
C ALA A 75 -1.05 -9.67 -2.08
N HIS A 76 -0.87 -8.53 -2.75
CA HIS A 76 -0.01 -7.44 -2.24
C HIS A 76 -0.55 -6.83 -0.93
N VAL A 77 -1.87 -6.86 -0.73
CA VAL A 77 -2.51 -6.42 0.52
C VAL A 77 -2.21 -7.39 1.65
N SER A 78 -2.42 -8.69 1.40
CA SER A 78 -2.13 -9.75 2.36
C SER A 78 -0.69 -9.71 2.83
N GLU A 79 0.26 -9.60 1.90
CA GLU A 79 1.69 -9.54 2.21
C GLU A 79 2.04 -8.29 3.03
N ALA A 80 1.51 -7.12 2.67
CA ALA A 80 1.73 -5.89 3.44
C ALA A 80 1.18 -5.96 4.87
N ILE A 81 0.03 -6.64 5.07
CA ILE A 81 -0.51 -6.91 6.41
C ILE A 81 0.43 -7.82 7.20
N GLN A 82 0.95 -8.88 6.57
CA GLN A 82 1.86 -9.84 7.21
C GLN A 82 3.15 -9.17 7.68
N TYR A 83 3.80 -8.35 6.85
CA TYR A 83 4.98 -7.57 7.25
C TYR A 83 4.71 -6.71 8.49
N ARG A 84 3.53 -6.12 8.56
CA ARG A 84 3.17 -5.26 9.69
C ARG A 84 2.84 -6.03 10.97
N SER A 85 2.26 -7.21 10.85
CA SER A 85 2.05 -8.12 11.99
C SER A 85 3.37 -8.64 12.53
N LEU A 86 4.36 -8.89 11.66
CA LEU A 86 5.73 -9.25 12.05
C LEU A 86 6.43 -8.10 12.79
N ASP A 87 6.37 -6.88 12.25
CA ASP A 87 6.95 -5.67 12.85
C ASP A 87 6.40 -5.37 14.26
N ARG A 88 5.13 -5.71 14.54
CA ARG A 88 4.53 -5.52 15.87
C ARG A 88 4.99 -6.56 16.92
N ARG A 89 5.57 -7.68 16.49
CA ARG A 89 6.03 -8.77 17.38
C ARG A 89 7.52 -8.67 17.74
N LEU A 90 8.25 -7.75 17.11
CA LEU A 90 9.63 -7.39 17.42
C LEU A 90 9.66 -6.23 18.43
#